data_AF-A0A7X9JH74-F1
#
_entry.id   AF-A0A7X9JH74-F1
#
_cell.length_a   1.000
_cell.length_b   1.000
_cell.length_c   1.000
_cell.angle_alpha   90.00
_cell.angle_beta   90.00
_cell.angle_gamma   90.00
#
_symmetry.space_group_name_H-M   'P 1'
#
loop_
_entity.id
_entity.type
_entity.pdbx_description
1 polymer ?
#
loop_
_entity_poly.entity_id
_entity_poly.type
_entity_poly.pdbx_seq_one_letter_code
_entity_poly.pdbx_strand_id
1 'polypeptide(L)'
;MKRLILLAIAVFWVMIPWVSSAKTVISDGELDAVIAEQGVSINFTALTVGGTTTLTSASWGDSDGFGSGSTYPNSGYAGLNAVAIAGNLSVINGAMNVDVGTSGTRTIVNMLLPTITLGTMSMNATMMMSQDVNLGSGNDLAYVTVQNLAATLNGTIKVYAH
;
A
#
# COMPACT_ATOMS: atom_id res chain seq x y z
N MET A 1 9.06 47.00 44.50
CA MET A 1 9.29 46.24 43.25
C MET A 1 10.34 45.12 43.39
N LYS A 2 11.49 45.35 44.04
CA LYS A 2 12.56 44.32 44.21
C LYS A 2 12.11 43.03 44.92
N ARG A 3 11.23 43.14 45.93
CA ARG A 3 10.70 41.99 46.70
C ARG A 3 9.72 41.11 45.91
N LEU A 4 8.97 41.71 44.98
CA LEU A 4 8.03 40.99 44.11
C LEU A 4 8.76 40.18 43.03
N ILE A 5 9.86 40.73 42.49
CA ILE A 5 10.71 40.02 41.51
C ILE A 5 11.40 38.82 42.17
N LEU A 6 11.91 39.00 43.40
CA LEU A 6 12.53 37.91 44.17
C LEU A 6 11.54 36.77 44.48
N LEU A 7 10.29 37.11 44.77
CA LEU A 7 9.22 36.13 44.99
C LEU A 7 8.89 35.36 43.70
N ALA A 8 8.80 36.05 42.56
CA ALA A 8 8.52 35.42 41.28
C ALA A 8 9.65 34.45 40.84
N ILE A 9 10.92 34.83 41.07
CA ILE A 9 12.07 33.97 40.79
C ILE A 9 12.05 32.74 41.71
N ALA A 10 11.73 32.91 43.00
CA ALA A 10 11.62 31.79 43.93
C ALA A 10 10.50 30.82 43.52
N VAL A 11 9.34 31.32 43.09
CA VAL A 11 8.25 30.49 42.59
C VAL A 11 8.65 29.74 41.31
N PHE A 12 9.35 30.39 40.38
CA PHE A 12 9.87 29.72 39.19
C PHE A 12 10.88 28.61 39.53
N TRP A 13 11.81 28.86 40.46
CA TRP A 13 12.76 27.84 40.93
C TRP A 13 12.09 26.64 41.62
N VAL A 14 10.99 26.88 42.32
CA VAL A 14 10.21 25.81 42.95
C VAL A 14 9.42 25.01 41.91
N MET A 15 8.98 25.63 40.80
CA MET A 15 8.16 24.99 39.77
C MET A 15 8.95 24.29 38.65
N ILE A 16 10.18 24.74 38.33
CA ILE A 16 11.03 24.17 37.27
C ILE A 16 11.29 22.66 37.42
N PRO A 17 11.57 22.10 38.61
CA PRO A 17 11.82 20.67 38.78
C PRO A 17 10.60 19.81 38.41
N TRP A 18 9.40 20.29 38.72
CA TRP A 18 8.14 19.54 38.51
C TRP A 18 7.68 19.55 37.05
N VAL A 19 8.03 20.61 36.30
CA VAL A 19 7.75 20.70 34.86
C VAL A 19 8.75 19.88 34.04
N SER A 20 9.98 19.70 34.53
CA SER A 20 11.00 18.87 33.88
C SER A 20 10.72 17.36 33.96
N SER A 21 9.87 16.91 34.88
CA SER A 21 9.45 15.50 35.01
C SER A 21 8.24 15.13 34.14
N ALA A 22 7.69 16.07 33.37
CA ALA A 22 6.53 15.83 32.50
C ALA A 22 6.88 15.20 31.14
N LYS A 23 8.17 15.04 30.83
CA LYS A 23 8.66 14.24 29.70
C LYS A 23 9.26 12.94 30.25
N THR A 24 8.40 11.95 30.47
CA THR A 24 8.86 10.58 30.68
C THR A 24 9.41 10.07 29.34
N VAL A 25 10.74 10.02 29.22
CA VAL A 25 11.35 9.10 28.26
C VAL A 25 10.95 7.72 28.70
N ILE A 26 10.27 6.97 27.83
CA ILE A 26 9.91 5.57 28.10
C ILE A 26 11.19 4.85 28.52
N SER A 27 11.25 4.42 29.76
CA SER A 27 12.42 3.73 30.30
C SER A 27 12.46 2.30 29.76
N ASP A 28 13.66 1.70 29.67
CA ASP A 28 13.80 0.31 29.21
C ASP A 28 12.98 -0.67 30.07
N GLY A 29 12.71 -0.35 31.34
CA GLY A 29 11.80 -1.12 32.21
C GLY A 29 10.31 -0.94 31.89
N GLU A 30 9.91 0.22 31.38
CA GLU A 30 8.56 0.41 30.81
C GLU A 30 8.45 -0.27 29.45
N LEU A 31 9.53 -0.36 28.67
CA LEU A 31 9.59 -1.13 27.42
C LEU A 31 9.63 -2.64 27.68
N ASP A 32 10.26 -3.09 28.77
CA ASP A 32 10.24 -4.48 29.27
C ASP A 32 8.90 -4.83 29.93
N ALA A 33 8.14 -3.86 30.44
CA ALA A 33 6.72 -4.08 30.76
C ALA A 33 5.85 -4.27 29.49
N VAL A 34 6.34 -3.80 28.34
CA VAL A 34 5.83 -4.13 27.00
C VAL A 34 6.65 -5.28 26.39
N ILE A 35 6.99 -6.31 27.18
CA ILE A 35 7.23 -7.64 26.62
C ILE A 35 5.99 -7.96 25.79
N ALA A 36 6.17 -8.30 24.52
CA ALA A 36 5.09 -8.74 23.63
C ALA A 36 4.17 -9.68 24.41
N GLU A 37 2.93 -9.25 24.69
CA GLU A 37 1.99 -10.06 25.45
C GLU A 37 1.95 -11.46 24.83
N GLN A 38 2.00 -12.48 25.68
CA GLN A 38 1.87 -13.85 25.22
C GLN A 38 0.53 -13.98 24.50
N GLY A 39 0.54 -14.21 23.18
CA GLY A 39 -0.67 -14.37 22.38
C GLY A 39 -1.26 -13.08 21.77
N VAL A 40 -0.45 -12.22 21.15
CA VAL A 40 -0.99 -11.15 20.29
C VAL A 40 -1.61 -11.77 19.03
N SER A 41 -2.92 -11.58 18.86
CA SER A 41 -3.66 -11.96 17.66
C SER A 41 -4.00 -10.72 16.82
N ILE A 42 -3.52 -10.71 15.57
CA ILE A 42 -3.93 -9.69 14.58
C ILE A 42 -5.03 -10.32 13.72
N ASN A 43 -6.25 -9.78 13.85
CA ASN A 43 -7.41 -10.30 13.15
C ASN A 43 -7.68 -9.47 11.88
N PHE A 44 -7.64 -10.15 10.73
CA PHE A 44 -8.07 -9.57 9.46
C PHE A 44 -9.49 -10.04 9.16
N THR A 45 -10.44 -9.10 9.20
CA THR A 45 -11.83 -9.37 8.84
C THR A 45 -12.15 -8.67 7.53
N ALA A 46 -12.40 -9.46 6.47
CA ALA A 46 -12.76 -8.98 5.13
C ALA A 46 -11.76 -7.94 4.54
N LEU A 47 -10.48 -8.00 4.93
CA LEU A 47 -9.46 -7.12 4.36
C LEU A 47 -9.28 -7.50 2.89
N THR A 48 -9.56 -6.53 2.04
CA THR A 48 -9.43 -6.64 0.60
C THR A 48 -8.31 -5.72 0.15
N VAL A 49 -7.30 -6.27 -0.52
CA VAL A 49 -6.23 -5.48 -1.14
C VAL A 49 -6.44 -5.54 -2.64
N GLY A 50 -6.62 -4.36 -3.26
CA GLY A 50 -7.09 -4.20 -4.63
C GLY A 50 -8.54 -3.69 -4.67
N GLY A 51 -8.82 -2.86 -5.67
CA GLY A 51 -10.11 -2.22 -5.93
C GLY A 51 -10.22 -1.85 -7.41
N THR A 52 -11.21 -1.04 -7.78
CA THR A 52 -11.31 -0.56 -9.17
C THR A 52 -10.12 0.33 -9.50
N THR A 53 -9.21 -0.17 -10.33
CA THR A 53 -8.12 0.61 -10.91
C THR A 53 -8.53 1.04 -12.30
N THR A 54 -8.50 2.34 -12.54
CA THR A 54 -8.78 2.92 -13.85
C THR A 54 -7.48 3.36 -14.51
N LEU A 55 -7.29 2.96 -15.76
CA LEU A 55 -6.28 3.54 -16.65
C LEU A 55 -7.02 4.27 -17.77
N THR A 56 -6.81 5.59 -17.85
CA THR A 56 -7.51 6.44 -18.82
C THR A 56 -7.28 5.97 -20.25
N SER A 57 -6.03 5.70 -20.62
CA SER A 57 -5.69 5.10 -21.90
C SER A 57 -4.30 4.46 -21.87
N ALA A 58 -4.10 3.49 -22.76
CA ALA A 58 -2.81 2.91 -23.13
C ALA A 58 -2.74 2.87 -24.65
N SER A 59 -1.90 3.71 -25.25
CA SER A 59 -1.77 3.85 -26.70
C SER A 59 -0.37 3.49 -27.18
N TRP A 60 -0.28 2.98 -28.39
CA TRP A 60 0.94 2.88 -29.17
C TRP A 60 0.71 3.48 -30.55
N GLY A 61 1.71 4.17 -31.06
CA GLY A 61 1.59 4.90 -32.31
C GLY A 61 2.70 5.91 -32.47
N ASP A 62 2.51 6.77 -33.44
CA ASP A 62 3.52 7.72 -33.89
C ASP A 62 2.94 9.13 -33.98
N SER A 63 3.70 10.12 -33.51
CA SER A 63 3.30 11.53 -33.46
C SER A 63 3.38 12.23 -34.80
N ASP A 64 4.24 11.76 -35.70
CA ASP A 64 4.47 12.33 -37.03
C ASP A 64 4.26 11.31 -38.16
N GLY A 65 3.80 10.11 -37.80
CA GLY A 65 3.50 9.03 -38.72
C GLY A 65 4.75 8.39 -39.36
N PHE A 66 4.55 7.43 -40.25
CA PHE A 66 5.64 6.63 -40.79
C PHE A 66 6.29 7.26 -42.04
N GLY A 67 7.62 7.25 -42.08
CA GLY A 67 8.42 7.59 -43.27
C GLY A 67 8.85 9.07 -43.37
N SER A 68 9.51 9.56 -42.32
CA SER A 68 10.10 10.92 -42.21
C SER A 68 9.14 12.05 -42.63
N GLY A 69 7.86 11.93 -42.27
CA GLY A 69 6.83 12.93 -42.57
C GLY A 69 6.42 13.04 -44.05
N SER A 70 6.82 12.11 -44.93
CA SER A 70 6.56 12.20 -46.38
C SER A 70 5.61 11.15 -46.94
N THR A 71 5.58 9.95 -46.34
CA THR A 71 4.76 8.83 -46.85
C THR A 71 3.43 8.74 -46.10
N TYR A 72 3.47 8.82 -44.76
CA TYR A 72 2.30 8.95 -43.90
C TYR A 72 2.55 10.10 -42.94
N PRO A 73 2.21 11.34 -43.31
CA PRO A 73 2.63 12.55 -42.59
C PRO A 73 1.84 12.82 -41.30
N ASN A 74 0.81 12.02 -41.02
CA ASN A 74 -0.14 12.29 -39.95
C ASN A 74 0.11 11.38 -38.76
N SER A 75 -0.09 11.92 -37.56
CA SER A 75 -0.11 11.18 -36.31
C SER A 75 -1.15 10.05 -36.35
N GLY A 76 -0.82 8.92 -35.73
CA GLY A 76 -1.71 7.78 -35.65
C GLY A 76 -1.40 6.91 -34.45
N TYR A 77 -2.40 6.70 -33.61
CA TYR A 77 -2.34 5.92 -32.38
C TYR A 77 -3.45 4.88 -32.37
N ALA A 78 -3.13 3.69 -31.87
CA ALA A 78 -4.10 2.65 -31.56
C ALA A 78 -3.89 2.20 -30.12
N GLY A 79 -4.95 1.77 -29.46
CA GLY A 79 -4.80 1.34 -28.08
C GLY A 79 -6.10 1.10 -27.36
N LEU A 80 -5.99 1.01 -26.03
CA LEU A 80 -7.09 0.81 -25.11
C LEU A 80 -7.45 2.15 -24.47
N ASN A 81 -8.74 2.49 -24.49
CA ASN A 81 -9.32 3.63 -23.80
C ASN A 81 -10.28 3.13 -22.71
N ALA A 82 -10.40 3.91 -21.63
CA ALA A 82 -11.32 3.68 -20.52
C ALA A 82 -11.16 2.28 -19.93
N VAL A 83 -9.90 1.90 -19.65
CA VAL A 83 -9.58 0.60 -19.07
C VAL A 83 -10.01 0.61 -17.60
N ALA A 84 -11.00 -0.20 -17.28
CA ALA A 84 -11.47 -0.43 -15.92
C ALA A 84 -11.10 -1.85 -15.50
N ILE A 85 -10.25 -1.96 -14.47
CA ILE A 85 -9.85 -3.23 -13.86
C ILE A 85 -10.56 -3.35 -12.53
N ALA A 86 -11.32 -4.42 -12.34
CA ALA A 86 -12.07 -4.71 -11.12
C ALA A 86 -11.77 -6.11 -10.59
N GLY A 87 -11.93 -6.29 -9.28
CA GLY A 87 -11.66 -7.56 -8.59
C GLY A 87 -10.74 -7.38 -7.39
N ASN A 88 -10.64 -8.44 -6.59
CA ASN A 88 -9.79 -8.44 -5.40
C ASN A 88 -8.43 -9.03 -5.80
N LEU A 89 -7.34 -8.28 -5.63
CA LEU A 89 -6.01 -8.81 -5.91
C LEU A 89 -5.62 -9.86 -4.87
N SER A 90 -5.98 -9.62 -3.59
CA SER A 90 -5.95 -10.63 -2.54
C SER A 90 -7.02 -10.38 -1.46
N VAL A 91 -7.54 -11.48 -0.92
CA VAL A 91 -8.38 -11.54 0.27
C VAL A 91 -7.60 -12.24 1.37
N ILE A 92 -7.46 -11.61 2.52
CA ILE A 92 -6.81 -12.18 3.71
C ILE A 92 -7.89 -12.46 4.74
N ASN A 93 -8.01 -13.71 5.17
CA ASN A 93 -9.04 -14.13 6.12
C ASN A 93 -8.48 -15.03 7.23
N GLY A 94 -8.93 -14.77 8.45
CA GLY A 94 -8.50 -15.48 9.66
C GLY A 94 -7.49 -14.71 10.50
N ALA A 95 -7.18 -15.27 11.67
CA ALA A 95 -6.22 -14.67 12.60
C ALA A 95 -4.79 -15.02 12.20
N MET A 96 -3.91 -14.02 12.23
CA MET A 96 -2.48 -14.26 12.34
C MET A 96 -2.14 -14.40 13.82
N ASN A 97 -1.54 -15.52 14.20
CA ASN A 97 -1.09 -15.74 15.57
C ASN A 97 0.43 -15.64 15.58
N VAL A 98 0.93 -14.67 16.34
CA VAL A 98 2.37 -14.49 16.59
C VAL A 98 2.62 -14.85 18.04
N ASP A 99 3.38 -15.92 18.25
CA ASP A 99 3.79 -16.38 19.57
C ASP A 99 5.30 -16.21 19.70
N VAL A 100 5.72 -15.59 20.81
CA VAL A 100 7.13 -15.35 21.11
C VAL A 100 7.43 -16.07 22.42
N GLY A 101 8.20 -17.15 22.30
CA GLY A 101 8.60 -17.98 23.43
C GLY A 101 10.10 -17.86 23.71
N THR A 102 10.49 -17.87 24.99
CA THR A 102 11.90 -17.91 25.41
C THR A 102 12.16 -19.10 26.32
N SER A 103 13.30 -19.77 26.14
CA SER A 103 13.81 -20.78 27.06
C SER A 103 14.89 -20.24 28.01
N GLY A 104 15.08 -18.91 28.07
CA GLY A 104 16.16 -18.24 28.80
C GLY A 104 17.51 -18.20 28.06
N THR A 105 17.72 -19.07 27.08
CA THR A 105 18.93 -19.11 26.22
C THR A 105 18.64 -18.91 24.74
N ARG A 106 17.37 -19.01 24.33
CA ARG A 106 16.92 -18.82 22.95
C ARG A 106 15.50 -18.27 22.95
N THR A 107 15.29 -17.21 22.19
CA THR A 107 13.96 -16.68 21.86
C THR A 107 13.57 -17.19 20.48
N ILE A 108 12.37 -17.72 20.35
CA ILE A 108 11.81 -18.23 19.09
C ILE A 108 10.49 -17.49 18.84
N VAL A 109 10.28 -17.10 17.58
CA VAL A 109 8.99 -16.59 17.10
C VAL A 109 8.32 -17.70 16.29
N ASN A 110 7.12 -18.09 16.70
CA ASN A 110 6.24 -18.97 15.94
C ASN A 110 5.11 -18.13 15.33
N MET A 111 4.96 -18.19 14.02
CA MET A 111 3.96 -17.40 13.29
C MET A 111 3.04 -18.33 12.49
N LEU A 112 1.77 -18.37 12.88
CA LEU A 112 0.71 -18.99 12.09
C LEU A 112 0.13 -17.94 11.15
N LEU A 113 0.27 -18.18 9.84
CA LEU A 113 -0.22 -17.26 8.82
C LEU A 113 -1.75 -17.42 8.63
N PRO A 114 -2.47 -16.31 8.37
CA PRO A 114 -3.86 -16.35 7.95
C PRO A 114 -3.96 -16.93 6.53
N THR A 115 -5.18 -17.27 6.11
CA THR A 115 -5.42 -17.72 4.73
C THR A 115 -5.37 -16.52 3.79
N ILE A 116 -4.53 -16.60 2.76
CA ILE A 116 -4.47 -15.61 1.68
C ILE A 116 -5.01 -16.26 0.41
N THR A 117 -6.09 -15.70 -0.14
CA THR A 117 -6.66 -16.10 -1.42
C THR A 117 -6.44 -15.00 -2.45
N LEU A 118 -5.83 -15.33 -3.58
CA LEU A 118 -5.76 -14.42 -4.72
C LEU A 118 -7.11 -14.44 -5.42
N GLY A 119 -7.74 -13.27 -5.57
CA GLY A 119 -9.02 -13.16 -6.26
C GLY A 119 -8.84 -13.13 -7.77
N THR A 120 -9.96 -13.29 -8.48
CA THR A 120 -9.97 -13.10 -9.92
C THR A 120 -10.01 -11.62 -10.26
N MET A 121 -9.38 -11.25 -11.37
CA MET A 121 -9.50 -9.92 -11.96
C MET A 121 -10.36 -9.95 -13.21
N SER A 122 -11.13 -8.91 -13.42
CA SER A 122 -11.85 -8.67 -14.67
C SER A 122 -11.48 -7.29 -15.21
N MET A 123 -11.40 -7.16 -16.52
CA MET A 123 -11.03 -5.93 -17.20
C MET A 123 -12.02 -5.66 -18.33
N ASN A 124 -12.44 -4.41 -18.45
CA ASN A 124 -13.19 -3.90 -19.59
C ASN A 124 -12.46 -2.70 -20.18
N ALA A 125 -12.41 -2.62 -21.51
CA ALA A 125 -11.80 -1.50 -22.22
C ALA A 125 -12.38 -1.39 -23.63
N THR A 126 -12.27 -0.21 -24.24
CA THR A 126 -12.55 -0.02 -25.66
C THR A 126 -11.23 0.07 -26.42
N MET A 127 -11.04 -0.81 -27.39
CA MET A 127 -9.95 -0.67 -28.36
C MET A 127 -10.36 0.36 -29.40
N MET A 128 -9.50 1.35 -29.66
CA MET A 128 -9.79 2.43 -30.60
C MET A 128 -8.54 2.91 -31.36
N MET A 129 -8.78 3.63 -32.44
CA MET A 129 -7.78 4.37 -33.21
C MET A 129 -8.01 5.87 -33.08
N SER A 130 -6.95 6.64 -32.96
CA SER A 130 -7.00 8.09 -32.79
C SER A 130 -5.80 8.79 -33.43
N GLN A 131 -5.94 10.08 -33.70
CA GLN A 131 -4.80 10.97 -33.95
C GLN A 131 -4.24 11.58 -32.67
N ASP A 132 -4.94 11.43 -31.54
CA ASP A 132 -4.53 11.86 -30.21
C ASP A 132 -3.91 10.68 -29.44
N VAL A 133 -2.71 10.88 -28.90
CA VAL A 133 -2.00 9.89 -28.07
C VAL A 133 -2.80 9.49 -26.83
N ASN A 134 -3.62 10.39 -26.29
CA ASN A 134 -4.45 10.07 -25.12
C ASN A 134 -5.73 9.31 -25.48
N LEU A 135 -5.98 9.10 -26.77
CA LEU A 135 -7.18 8.47 -27.31
C LEU A 135 -8.48 9.20 -26.91
N GLY A 136 -8.46 10.53 -26.70
CA GLY A 136 -9.63 11.29 -26.24
C GLY A 136 -10.76 11.43 -27.27
N SER A 137 -10.45 11.18 -28.54
CA SER A 137 -11.40 11.14 -29.67
C SER A 137 -10.92 10.13 -30.71
N GLY A 138 -11.78 9.54 -31.53
CA GLY A 138 -11.33 8.53 -32.49
C GLY A 138 -12.44 7.59 -32.95
N ASN A 139 -12.03 6.47 -33.56
CA ASN A 139 -12.93 5.42 -33.99
C ASN A 139 -12.75 4.18 -33.11
N ASP A 140 -13.85 3.71 -32.54
CA ASP A 140 -13.89 2.45 -31.82
C ASP A 140 -13.67 1.28 -32.79
N LEU A 141 -12.79 0.36 -32.42
CA LEU A 141 -12.50 -0.86 -33.18
C LEU A 141 -13.21 -2.06 -32.58
N ALA A 142 -13.13 -2.21 -31.27
CA ALA A 142 -13.67 -3.35 -30.56
C ALA A 142 -13.84 -3.05 -29.08
N TYR A 143 -14.77 -3.77 -28.45
CA TYR A 143 -14.86 -3.84 -27.00
C TYR A 143 -14.08 -5.05 -26.50
N VAL A 144 -13.17 -4.82 -25.55
CA VAL A 144 -12.32 -5.85 -24.95
C VAL A 144 -12.84 -6.15 -23.56
N THR A 145 -13.15 -7.42 -23.31
CA THR A 145 -13.52 -7.90 -21.98
C THR A 145 -12.65 -9.10 -21.61
N VAL A 146 -12.08 -9.05 -20.41
CA VAL A 146 -11.40 -10.15 -19.75
C VAL A 146 -12.19 -10.44 -18.50
N GLN A 147 -12.70 -11.66 -18.37
CA GLN A 147 -13.52 -12.05 -17.24
C GLN A 147 -12.81 -13.12 -16.44
N ASN A 148 -12.79 -12.92 -15.12
CA ASN A 148 -12.32 -13.89 -14.14
C ASN A 148 -10.88 -14.42 -14.39
N LEU A 149 -9.98 -13.55 -14.86
CA LEU A 149 -8.57 -13.90 -14.97
C LEU A 149 -8.03 -14.26 -13.57
N ALA A 150 -7.61 -15.51 -13.40
CA ALA A 150 -7.01 -16.03 -12.18
C ALA A 150 -5.50 -16.17 -12.38
N ALA A 151 -4.71 -15.57 -11.50
CA ALA A 151 -3.26 -15.76 -11.48
C ALA A 151 -2.89 -16.82 -10.43
N THR A 152 -2.16 -17.85 -10.85
CA THR A 152 -1.65 -18.89 -9.95
C THR A 152 -0.17 -18.64 -9.70
N LEU A 153 0.24 -18.52 -8.43
CA LEU A 153 1.65 -18.52 -8.07
C LEU A 153 2.11 -19.98 -7.85
N ASN A 154 3.12 -20.41 -8.60
CA ASN A 154 3.76 -21.71 -8.41
C ASN A 154 5.20 -21.50 -7.93
N GLY A 155 5.51 -21.87 -6.68
CA GLY A 155 6.84 -21.67 -6.09
C GLY A 155 6.78 -21.45 -4.58
N THR A 156 7.90 -21.04 -3.97
CA THR A 156 8.01 -20.76 -2.54
C THR A 156 8.22 -19.26 -2.31
N ILE A 157 7.35 -18.63 -1.50
CA ILE A 157 7.62 -17.31 -0.94
C ILE A 157 8.48 -17.51 0.30
N LYS A 158 9.68 -16.90 0.32
CA LYS A 158 10.56 -16.89 1.50
C LYS A 158 10.79 -15.44 1.90
N VAL A 159 10.41 -15.08 3.12
CA VAL A 159 10.75 -13.79 3.74
C VAL A 159 11.95 -14.05 4.65
N TYR A 160 13.08 -13.41 4.35
CA TYR A 160 14.26 -13.45 5.20
C TYR A 160 14.28 -12.21 6.08
N ALA A 161 14.44 -12.40 7.39
CA ALA A 161 14.89 -11.31 8.25
C ALA A 161 16.35 -11.02 7.91
N HIS A 162 16.68 -9.74 7.74
CA HIS A 162 18.06 -9.28 7.70
C HIS A 162 18.54 -9.01 9.13
#